data_AF-A0AAQ3L671-F1
#
_entry.id   AF-A0AAQ3L671-F1
#
_cell.length_a   1.000
_cell.length_b   1.000
_cell.length_c   1.000
_cell.angle_alpha   90.00
_cell.angle_beta   90.00
_cell.angle_gamma   90.00
#
_symmetry.space_group_name_H-M   'P 1'
#
loop_
_entity.id
_entity.type
_entity.pdbx_description
1 polymer ?
#
loop_
_entity_poly.entity_id
_entity_poly.type
_entity_poly.pdbx_seq_one_letter_code
_entity_poly.pdbx_strand_id
1 'polypeptide(L)' 'MKNASFAILLACFLPFALVGCGGGGAKSNTVQETRTTTTGQELMDLQKAHQQGVISDREFERQKKKILSAK' A
#
# COMPACT_ATOMS: atom_id res chain seq x y z
N MET A 1 -20.06 39.26 -36.37
CA MET A 1 -18.70 39.00 -36.92
C MET A 1 -17.78 38.78 -35.73
N LYS A 2 -17.06 37.69 -35.48
CA LYS A 2 -16.81 36.41 -36.15
C LYS A 2 -16.24 35.50 -35.05
N ASN A 3 -17.03 34.58 -34.55
CA ASN A 3 -16.60 33.30 -33.95
C ASN A 3 -17.86 32.45 -33.82
N ALA A 4 -18.43 32.23 -35.00
CA ALA A 4 -19.35 31.16 -35.26
C ALA A 4 -18.71 29.84 -34.85
N SER A 5 -19.52 29.02 -34.20
CA SER A 5 -19.83 27.69 -34.71
C SER A 5 -18.63 26.84 -35.10
N PHE A 6 -18.32 25.83 -34.30
CA PHE A 6 -18.48 24.47 -34.82
C PHE A 6 -18.33 23.41 -33.72
N ALA A 7 -19.32 22.52 -33.69
CA ALA A 7 -19.25 21.15 -33.22
C ALA A 7 -19.00 20.93 -31.71
N ILE A 8 -19.96 20.70 -30.79
CA ILE A 8 -21.26 19.98 -30.85
C ILE A 8 -21.42 19.13 -32.11
N LEU A 9 -20.67 18.05 -32.21
CA LEU A 9 -20.99 16.86 -33.02
C LEU A 9 -19.93 15.81 -32.69
N LEU A 10 -20.29 14.79 -31.90
CA LEU A 10 -20.79 13.54 -32.49
C LEU A 10 -19.69 12.80 -33.27
N ALA A 11 -18.80 12.14 -32.53
CA ALA A 11 -18.03 11.00 -33.03
C ALA A 11 -17.63 10.18 -31.78
N CYS A 12 -18.39 9.21 -31.28
CA CYS A 12 -18.83 8.00 -31.97
C CYS A 12 -17.83 7.60 -33.05
N PHE A 13 -16.83 6.79 -32.70
CA PHE A 13 -16.41 5.60 -33.46
C PHE A 13 -15.16 4.99 -32.81
N LEU A 14 -15.39 3.84 -32.16
CA LEU A 14 -14.39 2.80 -31.91
C LEU A 14 -13.67 2.40 -33.21
N PRO A 15 -12.42 1.93 -33.14
CA PRO A 15 -12.21 0.47 -33.25
C PRO A 15 -11.16 -0.01 -32.21
N PHE A 16 -11.37 -1.04 -31.39
CA PHE A 16 -11.37 -2.48 -31.71
C PHE A 16 -10.41 -2.90 -32.84
N ALA A 17 -9.16 -3.23 -32.51
CA ALA A 17 -8.37 -4.33 -33.09
C ALA A 17 -6.97 -4.34 -32.42
N LEU A 18 -6.72 -5.20 -31.42
CA LEU A 18 -6.13 -6.54 -31.60
C LEU A 18 -4.74 -6.52 -32.26
N VAL A 19 -3.67 -6.47 -31.46
CA VAL A 19 -2.34 -7.13 -31.61
C VAL A 19 -1.60 -6.88 -30.28
N GLY A 20 -1.01 -7.80 -29.52
CA GLY A 20 -0.72 -9.23 -29.58
C GLY A 20 -0.17 -9.61 -28.18
N CYS A 21 -0.53 -10.77 -27.63
CA CYS A 21 0.33 -11.97 -27.55
C CYS A 21 1.79 -11.67 -27.16
N GLY A 22 2.21 -12.05 -25.96
CA GLY A 22 3.62 -12.03 -25.55
C GLY A 22 3.80 -12.30 -24.07
N GLY A 23 4.19 -13.53 -23.75
CA GLY A 23 4.39 -14.00 -22.39
C GLY A 23 5.37 -13.16 -21.57
N GLY A 24 5.15 -13.19 -20.27
CA GLY A 24 6.04 -12.59 -19.31
C GLY A 24 5.37 -12.71 -17.96
N GLY A 25 5.56 -13.86 -17.32
CA GLY A 25 5.30 -13.99 -15.89
C GLY A 25 6.16 -12.98 -15.15
N ALA A 26 5.69 -11.75 -15.06
CA ALA A 26 6.09 -10.85 -14.01
C ALA A 26 5.47 -11.46 -12.76
N LYS A 27 6.20 -12.42 -12.17
CA LYS A 27 6.24 -12.54 -10.73
C LYS A 27 6.53 -11.11 -10.29
N SER A 28 5.46 -10.41 -9.93
CA SER A 28 5.53 -9.10 -9.33
C SER A 28 6.61 -9.28 -8.29
N ASN A 29 7.76 -8.64 -8.54
CA ASN A 29 8.88 -8.65 -7.65
C ASN A 29 8.27 -8.08 -6.39
N THR A 30 7.87 -8.99 -5.50
CA THR A 30 7.36 -8.64 -4.20
C THR A 30 8.62 -8.08 -3.61
N VAL A 31 8.78 -6.77 -3.76
CA VAL A 31 9.50 -5.96 -2.82
C VAL A 31 8.73 -6.22 -1.54
N GLN A 32 9.01 -7.39 -0.94
CA GLN A 32 9.02 -7.54 0.48
C GLN A 32 10.04 -6.48 0.84
N GLU A 33 9.54 -5.26 1.05
CA GLU A 33 10.11 -4.41 2.06
C GLU A 33 10.01 -5.24 3.33
N THR A 34 10.97 -6.16 3.48
CA THR A 34 11.25 -6.83 4.71
C THR A 34 11.74 -5.68 5.57
N ARG A 35 10.78 -4.95 6.15
CA ARG A 35 11.01 -4.25 7.41
C ARG A 35 11.47 -5.34 8.34
N THR A 36 12.76 -5.60 8.32
CA THR A 36 13.50 -6.44 9.25
C THR A 36 13.60 -5.68 10.56
N THR A 37 12.47 -5.17 11.06
CA THR A 37 12.39 -4.78 12.45
C THR A 37 12.54 -6.07 13.23
N THR A 38 13.66 -6.16 13.95
CA THR A 38 13.86 -7.30 14.83
C THR A 38 12.84 -7.24 15.94
N THR A 39 12.39 -8.38 16.45
CA THR A 39 11.47 -8.46 17.61
C THR A 39 11.95 -7.57 18.77
N GLY A 40 13.26 -7.45 18.96
CA GLY A 40 13.86 -6.55 19.97
C GLY A 40 13.57 -5.07 19.72
N GLN A 41 13.69 -4.58 18.48
CA GLN A 41 13.37 -3.19 18.14
C GLN A 41 11.89 -2.88 18.34
N GLU A 42 11.00 -3.78 17.93
CA GLU A 42 9.56 -3.61 18.11
C GLU A 42 9.17 -3.51 19.59
N LEU A 43 9.79 -4.34 20.45
CA LEU A 43 9.59 -4.29 21.89
C LEU A 43 10.13 -3.00 22.52
N MET A 44 11.28 -2.50 22.06
CA MET A 44 11.84 -1.23 22.53
C MET A 44 10.95 -0.04 22.17
N ASP A 45 10.44 -0.01 20.95
CA ASP A 45 9.57 1.07 20.49
C ASP A 45 8.21 1.03 21.20
N LEU A 46 7.67 -0.16 21.43
CA LEU A 46 6.48 -0.36 22.24
C LEU A 46 6.67 0.15 23.68
N GLN A 47 7.83 -0.12 24.29
CA GLN A 47 8.17 0.37 25.64
C GLN A 47 8.29 1.90 25.68
N LYS A 48 8.91 2.52 24.67
CA LYS A 48 9.00 3.99 24.59
C LYS A 48 7.62 4.62 24.48
N ALA A 49 6.74 4.08 23.64
CA ALA A 49 5.37 4.56 23.50
C ALA A 49 4.59 4.49 24.82
N HIS A 50 4.81 3.43 25.61
CA HIS A 50 4.21 3.28 26.93
C HIS A 50 4.76 4.31 27.93
N GLN A 51 6.07 4.48 27.99
CA GLN A 51 6.72 5.48 28.87
C GLN A 51 6.32 6.92 28.53
N GLN A 52 6.08 7.20 27.25
CA GLN A 52 5.59 8.50 26.78
C GLN A 52 4.10 8.71 27.03
N GLY A 53 3.39 7.71 27.58
CA GLY A 53 1.95 7.77 27.81
C GLY A 53 1.11 7.74 26.52
N VAL A 54 1.72 7.40 25.38
CA VAL A 54 1.03 7.28 24.08
C VAL A 54 0.09 6.08 24.10
N ILE A 55 0.45 5.03 24.83
CA ILE A 55 -0.37 3.84 25.04
C ILE A 55 -0.54 3.54 26.53
N SER A 56 -1.68 2.95 26.87
CA SER A 56 -1.97 2.51 28.25
C SER A 56 -1.25 1.20 28.60
N ASP A 57 -1.15 0.88 29.89
CA ASP A 57 -0.58 -0.39 30.39
C ASP A 57 -1.21 -1.62 29.73
N ARG A 58 -2.54 -1.61 29.56
CA ARG A 58 -3.29 -2.71 28.93
C ARG A 58 -2.93 -2.89 27.46
N GLU A 59 -2.71 -1.78 26.77
CA GLU A 59 -2.34 -1.76 25.36
C GLU A 59 -0.90 -2.28 25.18
N PHE A 60 0.01 -1.82 26.04
CA PHE A 60 1.39 -2.29 26.10
C PHE A 60 1.46 -3.80 26.29
N GLU A 61 0.81 -4.34 27.32
CA GLU A 61 0.85 -5.79 27.59
C GLU A 61 0.23 -6.63 26.47
N ARG A 62 -0.86 -6.15 25.85
CA ARG A 62 -1.47 -6.86 24.72
C ARG A 62 -0.52 -6.92 23.52
N GLN A 63 0.11 -5.80 23.18
CA GLN A 63 1.01 -5.73 22.03
C GLN A 63 2.31 -6.49 22.28
N LYS A 64 2.87 -6.39 23.50
CA LYS A 64 4.05 -7.14 23.92
C LYS A 64 3.85 -8.64 23.77
N LYS A 65 2.71 -9.16 24.24
CA LYS A 65 2.34 -10.58 24.05
C LYS A 65 2.22 -10.94 22.58
N LYS A 66 1.57 -10.10 21.77
CA LYS A 66 1.42 -10.34 20.33
C LYS A 66 2.78 -10.44 19.62
N ILE A 67 3.71 -9.55 19.94
CA ILE A 67 5.06 -9.54 19.37
C ILE A 67 5.83 -10.80 19.78
N LEU A 68 5.75 -11.21 21.05
CA LEU A 68 6.43 -12.39 21.56
C LEU A 68 5.82 -13.71 21.06
N SER A 69 4.51 -13.77 20.86
CA SER A 69 3.81 -14.97 20.37
C SER A 69 3.87 -15.15 18.85
N ALA A 70 4.30 -14.14 18.10
CA ALA A 70 4.47 -14.23 16.65
C ALA A 70 5.75 -14.96 16.22
N LYS A 71 6.55 -15.44 17.18
CA LYS A 71 7.83 -16.14 17.00
C LYS A 71 7.74 -17.53 17.61
#